data_AF-A0A5K1C388-F1
#
_entry.id   AF-A0A5K1C388-F1
#
_cell.length_a   1.000
_cell.length_b   1.000
_cell.length_c   1.000
_cell.angle_alpha   90.00
_cell.angle_beta   90.00
_cell.angle_gamma   90.00
#
_symmetry.space_group_name_H-M   'P 1'
#
loop_
_entity.id
_entity.type
_entity.pdbx_description
1 polymer ?
#
loop_
_entity_poly.entity_id
_entity_poly.type
_entity_poly.pdbx_seq_one_letter_code
_entity_poly.pdbx_strand_id
1 'polypeptide(L)' 'MSKARVYADVNVLRPKDYWDYESLTVQWG' A
#
# COMPACT_ATOMS: atom_id res chain seq x y z
N MET A 1 -1.70 -22.62 -1.06
CA MET A 1 -1.43 -21.18 -1.28
C MET A 1 -1.65 -20.48 0.06
N SER A 2 -0.62 -19.83 0.61
CA SER A 2 -0.73 -19.11 1.89
C SER A 2 -1.26 -17.69 1.63
N LYS A 3 -2.27 -17.24 2.37
CA LYS A 3 -2.87 -15.89 2.31
C LYS A 3 -3.19 -15.44 3.73
N ALA A 4 -3.13 -14.13 3.98
CA ALA A 4 -3.53 -13.58 5.27
C ALA A 4 -4.99 -13.95 5.60
N ARG A 5 -5.26 -14.34 6.85
CA ARG A 5 -6.61 -14.72 7.31
C ARG A 5 -7.57 -13.54 7.35
N VAL A 6 -7.04 -12.33 7.49
CA VAL A 6 -7.77 -11.06 7.57
C VAL A 6 -6.99 -9.99 6.81
N TYR A 7 -7.71 -8.98 6.31
CA TYR A 7 -7.15 -7.80 5.61
C TYR A 7 -6.27 -8.08 4.39
N ALA A 8 -6.39 -9.27 3.80
CA ALA A 8 -5.49 -9.70 2.75
C ALA A 8 -5.52 -8.84 1.48
N ASP A 9 -6.63 -8.12 1.25
CA ASP A 9 -6.85 -7.34 0.04
C ASP A 9 -6.95 -5.82 0.32
N VAL A 10 -6.61 -5.37 1.55
CA VAL A 10 -6.78 -3.96 1.93
C VAL A 10 -6.05 -3.01 0.99
N ASN A 11 -4.81 -3.32 0.61
CA ASN A 11 -4.05 -2.46 -0.29
C ASN A 11 -4.60 -2.46 -1.73
N VAL A 12 -5.32 -3.51 -2.14
CA VAL A 12 -5.98 -3.57 -3.45
C VAL A 12 -7.16 -2.60 -3.53
N LEU A 13 -7.86 -2.41 -2.42
CA LEU A 13 -9.01 -1.50 -2.33
C LEU A 13 -8.60 -0.03 -2.10
N ARG A 14 -7.36 0.21 -1.71
CA ARG A 14 -6.84 1.56 -1.47
C ARG A 14 -6.28 2.16 -2.76
N PRO A 15 -6.39 3.49 -2.94
CA PRO A 15 -5.65 4.22 -3.96
C PRO A 15 -4.16 3.85 -3.96
N LYS A 16 -3.52 3.88 -5.15
CA LYS A 16 -2.14 3.40 -5.34
C LYS A 16 -1.13 4.17 -4.48
N ASP A 17 -1.29 5.49 -4.38
CA ASP A 17 -0.47 6.40 -3.57
C ASP A 17 -0.44 6.04 -2.08
N TYR A 18 -1.42 5.29 -1.56
CA TYR A 18 -1.42 4.82 -0.17
C TYR A 18 -0.29 3.84 0.13
N TRP A 19 0.05 2.95 -0.82
CA TRP A 19 1.00 1.88 -0.61
C TRP A 19 2.21 1.91 -1.56
N ASP A 20 2.13 2.66 -2.66
CA ASP A 20 3.23 2.89 -3.59
C ASP A 20 4.16 3.98 -3.07
N TYR A 21 4.93 3.62 -2.04
CA TYR A 21 5.92 4.48 -1.42
C TYR A 21 7.12 4.77 -2.32
N GLU A 22 7.35 4.00 -3.40
CA GLU A 22 8.42 4.29 -4.37
C GLU A 22 8.12 5.56 -5.16
N SER A 23 6.84 5.86 -5.38
CA SER A 23 6.39 7.09 -6.04
C SER A 23 6.29 8.29 -5.08
N LEU A 24 6.52 8.10 -3.78
CA LEU A 24 6.41 9.17 -2.78
C LEU A 24 7.59 10.15 -2.89
N THR A 25 7.30 11.41 -3.23
CA THR A 25 8.30 12.49 -3.18
C THR A 25 8.31 13.11 -1.79
N VAL A 26 9.33 12.80 -0.99
CA VAL A 26 9.49 13.39 0.35
C VAL A 26 9.98 14.84 0.25
N GLN A 27 9.27 15.75 0.92
CA GLN A 27 9.69 17.14 1.08
C GLN A 27 10.61 17.24 2.30
N TRP A 28 11.91 17.29 2.04
CA TRP A 28 12.91 17.60 3.06
C TRP A 28 13.03 19.12 3.16
N GLY A 29 12.93 19.64 4.39
CA GLY A 29 13.02 21.07 4.68
C GLY A 29 14.39 21.68 4.42
#